data_AF-I5B3I8-F1
#
_entry.id   AF-I5B3I8-F1
#
_cell.length_a   1.000
_cell.length_b   1.000
_cell.length_c   1.000
_cell.angle_alpha   90.00
_cell.angle_beta   90.00
_cell.angle_gamma   90.00
#
_symmetry.space_group_name_H-M   'P 1'
#
loop_
_entity.id
_entity.type
_entity.pdbx_description
1 polymer ?
#
loop_
_entity_poly.entity_id
_entity_poly.type
_entity_poly.pdbx_seq_one_letter_code
_entity_poly.pdbx_strand_id
1 'polypeptide(L)'
;MHLLLSLITGMLVAAGIYLMLERHLLRILFGFILLSNGINLAILTAGRLSKEALPIIPPGAVTLDGSFANPLSQALILTAIVIGFGVLIFCLSLTYRAVNDSGSADADHMDWSEKGE
;
A
#
# COMPACT_ATOMS: atom_id res chain seq x y z
N MET A 1 -6.66 -14.11 -16.32
CA MET A 1 -6.04 -13.71 -15.04
C MET A 1 -5.79 -12.22 -14.96
N HIS A 2 -5.21 -11.58 -15.99
CA HIS A 2 -4.98 -10.13 -16.01
C HIS A 2 -6.24 -9.28 -15.77
N LEU A 3 -7.37 -9.62 -16.40
CA LEU A 3 -8.61 -8.86 -16.24
C LEU A 3 -9.17 -8.90 -14.81
N LEU A 4 -9.15 -10.08 -14.17
CA LEU A 4 -9.54 -10.24 -12.77
C LEU A 4 -8.65 -9.40 -11.84
N LEU A 5 -7.33 -9.49 -12.02
CA LEU A 5 -6.39 -8.73 -11.19
C LEU A 5 -6.51 -7.23 -11.40
N SER A 6 -6.70 -6.77 -12.64
CA SER A 6 -6.93 -5.36 -12.94
C SER A 6 -8.21 -4.84 -12.27
N LEU A 7 -9.28 -5.64 -12.26
CA LEU A 7 -10.54 -5.28 -11.60
C LEU A 7 -10.39 -5.25 -10.08
N ILE A 8 -9.69 -6.22 -9.48
CA ILE A 8 -9.36 -6.24 -8.05
C ILE A 8 -8.50 -5.03 -7.67
N THR A 9 -7.45 -4.74 -8.44
CA THR A 9 -6.59 -3.57 -8.24
C THR A 9 -7.41 -2.27 -8.28
N GLY A 10 -8.26 -2.11 -9.30
CA GLY A 10 -9.15 -0.95 -9.40
C GLY A 10 -10.08 -0.83 -8.19
N MET A 11 -10.65 -1.94 -7.72
CA MET A 11 -11.51 -1.97 -6.54
C MET A 11 -10.75 -1.60 -5.25
N LEU A 12 -9.53 -2.11 -5.04
CA LEU A 12 -8.70 -1.75 -3.89
C LEU A 12 -8.33 -0.26 -3.90
N VAL A 13 -7.95 0.27 -5.06
CA VAL A 13 -7.60 1.69 -5.21
C VAL A 13 -8.84 2.56 -4.96
N ALA A 14 -9.99 2.21 -5.54
CA ALA A 14 -11.24 2.94 -5.34
C ALA A 14 -11.69 2.91 -3.87
N ALA A 15 -11.66 1.74 -3.22
CA ALA A 15 -12.00 1.60 -1.80
C ALA A 15 -11.00 2.34 -0.89
N GLY A 16 -9.71 2.30 -1.22
CA GLY A 16 -8.66 3.03 -0.52
C GLY A 16 -8.89 4.53 -0.56
N ILE A 17 -9.14 5.09 -1.75
CA ILE A 17 -9.46 6.51 -1.95
C ILE A 17 -10.75 6.87 -1.19
N TYR A 18 -11.81 6.05 -1.31
CA TYR A 18 -13.06 6.29 -0.61
C TYR A 18 -12.87 6.42 0.91
N LEU A 19 -12.12 5.51 1.52
CA LEU A 19 -11.82 5.54 2.95
C LEU A 19 -10.90 6.71 3.35
N MET A 20 -10.01 7.16 2.46
CA MET A 20 -9.18 8.34 2.70
C MET A 20 -9.98 9.64 2.74
N LEU A 21 -11.16 9.68 2.12
CA LEU A 21 -12.07 10.82 2.16
C LEU A 21 -12.99 10.79 3.40
N GLU A 22 -12.90 9.76 4.23
CA GLU A 22 -13.73 9.62 5.41
C GLU A 22 -13.20 10.46 6.57
N ARG A 23 -14.09 10.92 7.45
CA ARG A 23 -13.75 11.85 8.54
C ARG A 23 -12.98 11.20 9.69
N HIS A 24 -13.20 9.92 9.90
CA HIS A 24 -12.63 9.21 11.05
C HIS A 24 -11.18 8.80 10.75
N LEU A 25 -10.22 9.22 11.57
CA LEU A 25 -8.79 9.05 11.30
C LEU A 25 -8.36 7.58 11.08
N LEU A 26 -8.91 6.63 11.85
CA LEU A 26 -8.64 5.20 11.61
C LEU A 26 -9.12 4.71 10.23
N ARG A 27 -10.23 5.23 9.71
CA ARG A 27 -10.72 4.89 8.37
C ARG A 27 -9.78 5.42 7.29
N ILE A 28 -9.24 6.62 7.47
CA ILE A 28 -8.19 7.17 6.60
C ILE A 28 -6.95 6.27 6.59
N LEU A 29 -6.50 5.78 7.76
CA LEU A 29 -5.38 4.83 7.87
C LEU A 29 -5.67 3.51 7.14
N PHE A 30 -6.88 2.94 7.27
CA PHE A 30 -7.28 1.77 6.49
C PHE A 30 -7.31 2.05 4.99
N GLY A 31 -7.73 3.25 4.58
CA GLY A 31 -7.66 3.70 3.19
C GLY A 31 -6.22 3.67 2.66
N PHE A 32 -5.26 4.14 3.45
CA PHE A 32 -3.83 4.10 3.11
C PHE A 32 -3.31 2.67 2.93
N ILE A 33 -3.72 1.74 3.82
CA ILE A 33 -3.36 0.32 3.73
C ILE A 33 -3.92 -0.30 2.46
N LEU A 34 -5.20 -0.08 2.16
CA LEU A 34 -5.86 -0.60 0.95
C LEU A 34 -5.22 -0.05 -0.33
N LEU A 35 -4.95 1.25 -0.36
CA LEU A 35 -4.29 1.90 -1.49
C LEU A 35 -2.89 1.33 -1.73
N SER A 36 -2.08 1.16 -0.68
CA SER A 36 -0.75 0.55 -0.77
C SER A 36 -0.80 -0.87 -1.33
N ASN A 37 -1.74 -1.69 -0.86
CA ASN A 37 -1.95 -3.04 -1.40
C ASN A 37 -2.40 -3.03 -2.87
N GLY A 38 -3.29 -2.10 -3.24
CA GLY A 38 -3.72 -1.91 -4.63
C GLY A 38 -2.55 -1.56 -5.55
N ILE A 39 -1.67 -0.64 -5.14
CA ILE A 39 -0.48 -0.25 -5.90
C ILE A 39 0.51 -1.42 -6.00
N ASN A 40 0.73 -2.19 -4.93
CA ASN A 40 1.58 -3.38 -4.98
C ASN A 40 1.06 -4.42 -6.01
N LEU A 41 -0.26 -4.62 -6.08
CA LEU A 41 -0.88 -5.46 -7.11
C LEU A 41 -0.75 -4.85 -8.52
N ALA A 42 -0.82 -3.52 -8.65
CA ALA A 42 -0.59 -2.84 -9.94
C ALA A 42 0.84 -3.07 -10.45
N ILE A 43 1.85 -2.99 -9.58
CA ILE A 43 3.25 -3.27 -9.92
C ILE A 43 3.42 -4.74 -10.33
N LEU A 44 2.80 -5.66 -9.57
CA LEU A 44 2.86 -7.10 -9.87
C LEU A 44 2.23 -7.41 -11.25
N THR A 45 1.10 -6.78 -11.56
CA THR A 45 0.41 -6.97 -12.85
C THR A 45 1.18 -6.39 -14.03
N ALA A 46 1.86 -5.25 -13.84
CA ALA A 46 2.75 -4.65 -14.84
C ALA A 46 4.02 -5.48 -15.10
N GLY A 47 4.53 -6.20 -14.08
CA GLY A 47 5.74 -7.02 -14.15
C GLY A 47 5.66 -8.28 -15.03
N ARG A 48 4.50 -8.55 -15.66
CA ARG A 48 4.11 -9.80 -16.33
C ARG A 48 3.95 -10.94 -15.32
N LEU A 49 2.69 -11.36 -15.08
CA LEU A 49 2.39 -12.55 -14.29
C LEU A 49 2.75 -13.81 -15.09
N SER A 50 3.99 -14.24 -14.95
CA SER A 50 4.39 -15.58 -15.36
C SER A 50 4.29 -16.53 -14.17
N LYS A 51 3.60 -17.66 -14.35
CA LYS A 51 3.55 -18.79 -13.39
C LYS A 51 4.85 -19.59 -13.41
N GLU A 52 5.94 -18.89 -13.52
CA GLU A 52 7.25 -19.44 -13.81
C GLU A 52 8.05 -19.62 -12.53
N ALA A 53 9.14 -20.38 -12.63
CA ALA A 53 9.96 -20.71 -11.49
C ALA A 53 10.46 -19.45 -10.76
N LEU A 54 10.74 -19.63 -9.47
CA LEU A 54 11.35 -18.59 -8.63
C LEU A 54 12.63 -18.08 -9.30
N PRO A 55 12.88 -16.76 -9.34
CA PRO A 55 14.08 -16.19 -9.93
C PRO A 55 15.29 -16.38 -9.00
N ILE A 56 15.64 -17.65 -8.72
CA ILE A 56 16.72 -18.06 -7.83
C ILE A 56 17.64 -18.97 -8.63
N ILE A 57 18.91 -18.59 -8.76
CA ILE A 57 19.91 -19.37 -9.48
C ILE A 57 20.24 -20.62 -8.66
N PRO A 58 20.09 -21.85 -9.21
CA PRO A 58 20.46 -23.07 -8.52
C PRO A 58 21.97 -23.13 -8.22
N PRO A 59 22.39 -23.82 -7.14
CA PRO A 59 23.82 -24.01 -6.84
C PRO A 59 24.52 -24.72 -8.01
N GLY A 60 25.55 -24.10 -8.58
CA GLY A 60 26.33 -24.64 -9.71
C GLY A 60 25.87 -24.22 -11.11
N ALA A 61 24.77 -23.46 -11.23
CA ALA A 61 24.37 -22.82 -12.47
C ALA A 61 24.91 -21.38 -12.56
N VAL A 62 25.31 -20.95 -13.75
CA VAL A 62 25.78 -19.56 -14.01
C VAL A 62 24.62 -18.68 -14.49
N THR A 63 23.61 -19.29 -15.11
CA THR A 63 22.44 -18.61 -15.69
C THR A 63 21.15 -19.29 -15.26
N LEU A 64 20.07 -18.49 -15.26
CA LEU A 64 18.71 -18.97 -15.13
C LEU A 64 18.26 -19.52 -16.49
N ASP A 65 18.15 -20.84 -16.61
CA ASP A 65 17.68 -21.49 -17.84
C ASP A 65 16.17 -21.65 -17.81
N GLY A 66 15.48 -20.95 -18.72
CA GLY A 66 14.01 -20.98 -18.84
C GLY A 66 13.37 -19.62 -18.59
N SER A 67 12.08 -19.65 -18.31
CA SER A 67 11.28 -18.46 -18.03
C SER A 67 11.02 -18.40 -16.52
N PHE A 68 11.15 -17.21 -15.91
CA PHE A 68 11.11 -16.96 -14.47
C PHE A 68 10.27 -15.73 -14.15
N ALA A 69 9.74 -15.66 -12.92
CA ALA A 69 9.04 -14.47 -12.46
C ALA A 69 9.97 -13.24 -12.46
N ASN A 70 9.44 -12.06 -12.83
CA ASN A 70 10.24 -10.85 -13.03
C ASN A 70 10.86 -10.35 -11.70
N PRO A 71 12.19 -10.45 -11.52
CA PRO A 71 12.85 -10.08 -10.27
C PRO A 71 12.80 -8.59 -9.98
N LEU A 72 12.71 -7.76 -11.03
CA LEU A 72 12.62 -6.30 -10.89
C LEU A 72 11.29 -5.91 -10.24
N SER A 73 10.17 -6.49 -10.68
CA SER A 73 8.86 -6.22 -10.05
C SER A 73 8.82 -6.66 -8.59
N GLN A 74 9.48 -7.77 -8.23
CA GLN A 74 9.53 -8.26 -6.85
C GLN A 74 10.34 -7.34 -5.94
N ALA A 75 11.50 -6.88 -6.42
CA ALA A 75 12.33 -5.92 -5.69
C ALA A 75 11.57 -4.61 -5.44
N LEU A 76 10.88 -4.08 -6.46
CA LEU A 76 10.09 -2.85 -6.33
C LEU A 76 8.96 -2.99 -5.30
N ILE A 77 8.25 -4.12 -5.29
CA ILE A 77 7.18 -4.37 -4.30
C ILE A 77 7.75 -4.47 -2.89
N LEU A 78 8.88 -5.15 -2.68
CA LEU A 78 9.51 -5.23 -1.37
C LEU A 78 9.91 -3.85 -0.84
N THR A 79 10.49 -3.00 -1.69
CA THR A 79 10.80 -1.61 -1.34
C THR A 79 9.54 -0.80 -1.01
N ALA A 80 8.49 -0.92 -1.83
CA ALA A 80 7.21 -0.24 -1.60
C ALA A 80 6.56 -0.66 -0.27
N ILE A 81 6.63 -1.94 0.09
CA ILE A 81 6.11 -2.45 1.37
C ILE A 81 6.82 -1.81 2.55
N VAL A 82 8.16 -1.74 2.53
CA VAL A 82 8.93 -1.17 3.66
C VAL A 82 8.67 0.33 3.81
N ILE A 83 8.65 1.08 2.70
CA ILE A 83 8.32 2.52 2.71
C ILE A 83 6.89 2.72 3.22
N GLY A 84 5.92 1.98 2.67
CA GLY A 84 4.53 2.06 3.07
C GLY A 84 4.32 1.75 4.55
N PHE A 85 5.04 0.76 5.08
CA PHE A 85 5.01 0.42 6.51
C PHE A 85 5.57 1.54 7.39
N GLY A 86 6.71 2.13 6.99
CA GLY A 86 7.30 3.27 7.71
C GLY A 86 6.35 4.47 7.76
N VAL A 87 5.76 4.83 6.61
CA VAL A 87 4.76 5.92 6.54
C VAL A 87 3.51 5.58 7.36
N LEU A 88 3.03 4.34 7.32
CA LEU A 88 1.87 3.91 8.09
C LEU A 88 2.10 4.03 9.61
N ILE A 89 3.25 3.58 10.12
CA ILE A 89 3.60 3.73 11.54
C ILE A 89 3.67 5.20 11.91
N PHE A 90 4.30 6.01 11.07
CA PHE A 90 4.41 7.45 11.30
C PHE A 90 3.03 8.12 11.36
N CYS A 91 2.16 7.87 10.37
CA CYS A 91 0.79 8.37 10.36
C CYS A 91 -0.02 7.86 11.57
N LEU A 92 0.16 6.60 11.98
CA LEU A 92 -0.49 6.03 13.16
C LEU A 92 -0.02 6.72 14.44
N SER A 93 1.27 7.00 14.59
CA SER A 93 1.83 7.72 15.72
C SER A 93 1.30 9.16 15.80
N LEU A 94 1.22 9.86 14.66
CA LEU A 94 0.61 11.18 14.57
C LEU A 94 -0.88 11.16 14.91
N THR A 95 -1.60 10.18 14.36
CA THR A 95 -3.03 9.99 14.63
C THR A 95 -3.27 9.75 16.12
N TYR A 96 -2.49 8.87 16.73
CA TYR A 96 -2.58 8.58 18.16
C TYR A 96 -2.37 9.85 19.00
N ARG A 97 -1.34 10.64 18.67
CA ARG A 97 -1.07 11.90 19.37
C ARG A 97 -2.18 12.93 19.14
N ALA A 98 -2.65 13.09 17.90
CA ALA A 98 -3.72 14.03 17.55
C ALA A 98 -5.03 13.69 18.29
N VAL A 99 -5.39 12.41 18.38
CA VAL A 99 -6.57 11.95 19.12
C VAL A 99 -6.40 12.19 20.62
N ASN A 100 -5.21 11.94 21.17
CA ASN A 100 -4.93 12.20 22.58
C ASN A 100 -5.01 13.70 22.93
N ASP A 101 -4.51 14.56 22.05
CA ASP A 101 -4.46 16.01 22.27
C ASP A 101 -5.83 16.67 22.02
N SER A 102 -6.58 16.24 20.99
CA SER A 102 -7.91 16.78 20.65
C SER A 102 -9.08 16.11 21.37
N GLY A 103 -8.88 14.91 21.91
CA GLY A 103 -9.93 14.08 22.51
C GLY A 103 -10.92 13.46 21.52
N SER A 104 -10.75 13.68 20.21
CA SER A 104 -11.64 13.18 19.16
C SER A 104 -10.85 12.46 18.05
N ALA A 105 -11.46 11.45 17.44
CA ALA A 105 -10.93 10.78 16.25
C ALA A 105 -11.60 11.23 14.94
N ASP A 106 -12.45 12.25 15.03
CA ASP A 106 -13.09 12.90 13.89
C ASP A 106 -12.25 14.09 13.42
N ALA A 107 -11.82 14.06 12.17
CA ALA A 107 -10.98 15.08 11.56
C ALA A 107 -11.67 16.46 11.52
N ASP A 108 -12.99 16.52 11.38
CA ASP A 108 -13.73 17.80 11.34
C ASP A 108 -13.76 18.48 12.72
N HIS A 109 -13.57 17.72 13.80
CA HIS A 109 -13.49 18.25 15.15
C HIS A 109 -12.09 18.76 15.54
N MET A 110 -11.11 18.66 14.64
CA MET A 110 -9.72 19.08 14.86
C MET A 110 -9.46 20.51 14.35
N ASP A 111 -10.35 21.45 14.68
CA ASP A 111 -10.35 22.86 14.25
C ASP A 111 -9.56 23.80 15.19
N TRP A 112 -8.68 23.26 16.03
CA TRP A 112 -7.99 24.02 17.09
C TRP A 112 -7.21 25.24 16.56
N SER A 113 -6.71 25.18 15.32
CA SER A 113 -6.02 26.31 14.68
C SER A 113 -6.96 27.40 14.16
N GLU A 114 -8.23 27.11 13.93
CA GLU A 114 -9.22 28.06 13.39
C GLU A 114 -9.90 28.88 14.50
N LYS A 115 -9.98 28.34 15.73
CA LYS A 115 -10.58 29.01 16.89
C LYS A 115 -9.65 30.03 17.58
N GLY A 116 -8.48 30.29 17.02
CA GLY A 116 -7.44 31.15 17.59
C GLY A 116 -7.50 32.64 17.17
N GLU A 117 -8.53 33.07 16.43
CA GLU A 117 -8.81 34.49 16.13
C GLU A 117 -9.98 35.03 16.97
#